data_AF-A0AAA9ZTS5-F1
#
_entry.id   AF-A0AAA9ZTS5-F1
#
_cell.length_a   1.000
_cell.length_b   1.000
_cell.length_c   1.000
_cell.angle_alpha   90.00
_cell.angle_beta   90.00
_cell.angle_gamma   90.00
#
_symmetry.space_group_name_H-M   'P 1'
#
loop_
_entity.id
_entity.type
_entity.pdbx_description
1 polymer ?
#
loop_
_entity_poly.entity_id
_entity_poly.type
_entity_poly.pdbx_seq_one_letter_code
_entity_poly.pdbx_strand_id
1 'polypeptide(L)'
;MLREHFSFLGTGAVSASRCRSMFYTCLGRLLMVDLSEDVERFNTFMMPLTNTIENMVMMSFPSEEARKELIGLSRDLRGLTHAFNSKNPYMMLFDWIYPDYSPILIRAVELWAHDPAVTTPVLKLFAELVYNRSQRLQFDVSSPNGILLFRETSKLICCYGERILSLDVPKEQIYPMKLKGYAVCFQMLKAILSGNYVNFGVFKLYGDDALDNVLNMTAKLILSISHDDILVYPKLSQAYYILIECLAQDHITYLSTLEPPVFLYILESISKGLNALDVLVGSGCCSTLDYIVTYIFKQLQLKEKHMLLVTTFPNKKLRQSVLPENNVFLKVMELHPEILQNLLSTLLNIVMYDDCKNQWSMSRPLLVLILLYEDYFRQLRENIVHSQPIEKQQSMACLFDNLMDGIERNLHIRNRDRFTQNLSAFRRDLNDSLKSANSLANSSSLNEMVVS
;
A
#
# COMPACT_ATOMS: atom_id res chain seq x y z
N MET A 1 -42.48 -10.25 -4.55
CA MET A 1 -42.74 -8.86 -4.16
C MET A 1 -41.65 -7.88 -4.59
N LEU A 2 -40.50 -7.72 -3.90
CA LEU A 2 -39.51 -6.66 -4.31
C LEU A 2 -38.92 -6.87 -5.72
N ARG A 3 -38.66 -8.12 -6.13
CA ARG A 3 -38.15 -8.45 -7.48
C ARG A 3 -39.16 -8.13 -8.61
N GLU A 4 -40.45 -8.03 -8.29
CA GLU A 4 -41.52 -7.70 -9.26
C GLU A 4 -41.64 -6.18 -9.47
N HIS A 5 -41.28 -5.38 -8.47
CA HIS A 5 -41.30 -3.92 -8.55
C HIS A 5 -39.99 -3.30 -9.02
N PHE A 6 -38.86 -3.98 -8.83
CA PHE A 6 -37.54 -3.50 -9.22
C PHE A 6 -36.85 -4.48 -10.17
N SER A 7 -36.91 -4.18 -11.47
CA SER A 7 -36.34 -5.00 -12.55
C SER A 7 -34.83 -5.26 -12.41
N PHE A 8 -34.09 -4.38 -11.71
CA PHE A 8 -32.66 -4.55 -11.43
C PHE A 8 -32.34 -5.58 -10.34
N LEU A 9 -33.35 -6.04 -9.58
CA LEU A 9 -33.21 -7.15 -8.63
C LEU A 9 -33.39 -8.52 -9.29
N GLY A 10 -33.89 -8.56 -10.53
CA GLY A 10 -34.06 -9.78 -11.32
C GLY A 10 -32.76 -10.32 -11.95
N THR A 11 -32.76 -11.60 -12.31
CA THR A 11 -31.62 -12.36 -12.88
C THR A 11 -31.19 -11.92 -14.28
N GLY A 12 -31.96 -11.06 -14.96
CA GLY A 12 -31.73 -10.64 -16.36
C GLY A 12 -30.92 -9.36 -16.57
N ALA A 13 -30.69 -8.52 -15.55
CA ALA A 13 -30.11 -7.18 -15.71
C ALA A 13 -28.75 -7.01 -15.02
N VAL A 14 -27.71 -7.70 -15.53
CA VAL A 14 -26.33 -7.56 -15.02
C VAL A 14 -25.83 -6.10 -15.11
N SER A 15 -26.34 -5.32 -16.06
CA SER A 15 -26.03 -3.89 -16.25
C SER A 15 -26.63 -2.97 -15.17
N ALA A 16 -27.82 -3.29 -14.65
CA ALA A 16 -28.49 -2.51 -13.59
C ALA A 16 -28.05 -2.89 -12.16
N SER A 17 -27.15 -3.87 -12.05
CA SER A 17 -26.68 -4.43 -10.78
C SER A 17 -25.93 -3.46 -9.85
N ARG A 18 -25.42 -2.33 -10.36
CA ARG A 18 -24.80 -1.28 -9.53
C ARG A 18 -25.83 -0.62 -8.60
N CYS A 19 -27.08 -0.54 -9.01
CA CYS A 19 -28.18 -0.01 -8.20
C CYS A 19 -28.50 -0.92 -7.00
N ARG A 20 -28.19 -2.23 -7.08
CA ARG A 20 -28.44 -3.19 -5.99
C ARG A 20 -27.69 -2.81 -4.71
N SER A 21 -26.38 -2.55 -4.79
CA SER A 21 -25.61 -2.17 -3.60
C SER A 21 -26.13 -0.87 -2.98
N MET A 22 -26.54 0.12 -3.78
CA MET A 22 -27.11 1.36 -3.27
C MET A 22 -28.49 1.15 -2.64
N PHE A 23 -29.35 0.35 -3.28
CA PHE A 23 -30.66 -0.02 -2.77
C PHE A 23 -30.56 -0.71 -1.41
N TYR A 24 -29.70 -1.73 -1.28
CA TYR A 24 -29.47 -2.40 -0.01
C TYR A 24 -28.73 -1.54 1.01
N THR A 25 -27.93 -0.56 0.58
CA THR A 25 -27.40 0.47 1.50
C THR A 25 -28.55 1.28 2.12
N CYS A 26 -29.52 1.72 1.30
CA CYS A 26 -30.68 2.47 1.79
C CYS A 26 -31.55 1.62 2.72
N LEU A 27 -31.83 0.36 2.34
CA LEU A 27 -32.58 -0.57 3.19
C LEU A 27 -31.87 -0.84 4.52
N GLY A 28 -30.56 -1.07 4.50
CA GLY A 28 -29.76 -1.28 5.71
C GLY A 28 -29.80 -0.06 6.64
N ARG A 29 -29.75 1.16 6.08
CA ARG A 29 -29.88 2.39 6.87
C ARG A 29 -31.26 2.55 7.48
N LEU A 30 -32.32 2.19 6.76
CA LEU A 30 -33.68 2.18 7.28
C LEU A 30 -33.85 1.15 8.40
N LEU A 31 -33.32 -0.06 8.21
CA LEU A 31 -33.31 -1.09 9.25
C LEU A 31 -32.66 -0.56 10.52
N MET A 32 -31.50 0.09 10.40
CA MET A 32 -30.74 0.64 11.53
C MET A 32 -31.49 1.69 12.36
N VAL A 33 -32.52 2.36 11.83
CA VAL A 33 -33.30 3.34 12.60
C VAL A 33 -34.01 2.66 13.77
N ASP A 34 -34.49 1.43 13.57
CA ASP A 34 -35.29 0.70 14.55
C ASP A 34 -34.62 -0.60 15.03
N LEU A 35 -33.46 -0.98 14.49
CA LEU A 35 -32.83 -2.27 14.77
C LEU A 35 -32.40 -2.41 16.23
N SER A 36 -31.87 -1.33 16.83
CA SER A 36 -31.30 -1.33 18.19
C SER A 36 -30.50 -2.60 18.52
N GLU A 37 -31.02 -3.48 19.37
CA GLU A 37 -30.48 -4.80 19.75
C GLU A 37 -31.40 -5.98 19.36
N ASP A 38 -32.41 -5.73 18.51
CA ASP A 38 -33.42 -6.70 18.11
C ASP A 38 -32.88 -7.69 17.06
N VAL A 39 -32.38 -8.83 17.56
CA VAL A 39 -31.88 -9.94 16.76
C VAL A 39 -32.98 -10.60 15.92
N GLU A 40 -34.23 -10.66 16.41
CA GLU A 40 -35.33 -11.29 15.67
C GLU A 40 -35.71 -10.47 14.44
N ARG A 41 -35.73 -9.14 14.59
CA ARG A 41 -35.94 -8.21 13.48
C ARG A 41 -34.81 -8.29 12.46
N PHE A 42 -33.56 -8.41 12.91
CA PHE A 42 -32.42 -8.67 12.04
C PHE A 42 -32.62 -9.96 11.23
N ASN A 43 -32.91 -11.07 11.90
CA ASN A 43 -33.10 -12.37 11.26
C ASN A 43 -34.23 -12.33 10.24
N THR A 44 -35.39 -11.75 10.62
CA THR A 44 -36.55 -11.59 9.73
C THR A 44 -36.19 -10.80 8.47
N PHE A 45 -35.40 -9.74 8.61
CA PHE A 45 -34.92 -8.96 7.47
C PHE A 45 -33.95 -9.75 6.58
N MET A 46 -33.10 -10.60 7.17
CA MET A 46 -32.09 -11.41 6.46
C MET A 46 -32.65 -12.71 5.85
N MET A 47 -33.85 -13.16 6.24
CA MET A 47 -34.48 -14.39 5.72
C MET A 47 -34.47 -14.52 4.18
N PRO A 48 -34.81 -13.48 3.38
CA PRO A 48 -34.78 -13.60 1.93
C PRO A 48 -33.38 -13.87 1.36
N LEU A 49 -32.34 -13.33 2.01
CA LEU A 49 -30.94 -13.56 1.62
C LEU A 49 -30.48 -14.96 2.04
N THR A 50 -30.91 -15.41 3.22
CA THR A 50 -30.67 -16.78 3.73
C THR A 50 -31.23 -17.82 2.75
N ASN A 51 -32.51 -17.68 2.38
CA ASN A 51 -33.16 -18.56 1.40
C ASN A 51 -32.43 -18.54 0.04
N THR A 52 -31.85 -17.40 -0.36
CA THR A 52 -31.09 -17.32 -1.62
C THR A 52 -29.82 -18.15 -1.56
N ILE A 53 -29.09 -18.11 -0.44
CA ILE A 53 -27.87 -18.92 -0.24
C ILE A 53 -28.20 -20.40 -0.16
N GLU A 54 -29.20 -20.78 0.64
CA GLU A 54 -29.61 -22.17 0.81
C GLU A 54 -30.06 -22.79 -0.51
N ASN A 55 -30.89 -22.08 -1.28
CA ASN A 55 -31.29 -22.53 -2.61
C ASN A 55 -30.07 -22.70 -3.54
N MET A 56 -29.09 -21.80 -3.46
CA MET A 56 -27.85 -21.91 -4.23
C MET A 56 -27.08 -23.21 -3.91
N VAL A 57 -27.02 -23.60 -2.63
CA VAL A 57 -26.38 -24.84 -2.19
C VAL A 57 -27.14 -26.06 -2.71
N MET A 58 -28.48 -26.01 -2.69
CA MET A 58 -29.34 -27.07 -3.19
C MET A 58 -29.28 -27.25 -4.72
N MET A 59 -28.95 -26.20 -5.47
CA MET A 59 -28.93 -26.18 -6.95
C MET A 59 -27.70 -26.85 -7.61
N SER A 60 -26.99 -27.76 -6.94
CA SER A 60 -25.79 -28.46 -7.46
C SER A 60 -24.73 -27.50 -8.00
N PHE A 61 -24.04 -26.84 -7.08
CA PHE A 61 -22.95 -25.89 -7.35
C PHE A 61 -21.76 -26.59 -8.06
N PRO A 62 -21.26 -26.12 -9.22
CA PRO A 62 -21.53 -24.85 -9.90
C PRO A 62 -22.61 -24.92 -11.03
N SER A 63 -23.54 -23.96 -11.05
CA SER A 63 -24.53 -23.75 -12.14
C SER A 63 -24.62 -22.27 -12.57
N GLU A 64 -25.12 -21.99 -13.77
CA GLU A 64 -25.27 -20.61 -14.29
C GLU A 64 -26.30 -19.80 -13.48
N GLU A 65 -27.34 -20.45 -12.97
CA GLU A 65 -28.32 -19.85 -12.08
C GLU A 65 -27.68 -19.47 -10.74
N ALA A 66 -26.91 -20.40 -10.14
CA ALA A 66 -26.17 -20.14 -8.90
C ALA A 66 -25.16 -18.99 -9.08
N ARG A 67 -24.48 -18.95 -10.23
CA ARG A 67 -23.57 -17.85 -10.59
C ARG A 67 -24.27 -16.49 -10.56
N LYS A 68 -25.45 -16.36 -11.18
CA LYS A 68 -26.21 -15.09 -11.21
C LYS A 68 -26.72 -14.68 -9.84
N GLU A 69 -27.26 -15.62 -9.07
CA GLU A 69 -27.74 -15.35 -7.71
C GLU A 69 -26.59 -14.93 -6.78
N LEU A 70 -25.44 -15.60 -6.86
CA LEU A 70 -24.23 -15.23 -6.10
C LEU A 70 -23.76 -13.80 -6.38
N ILE A 71 -23.73 -13.42 -7.66
CA ILE A 71 -23.34 -12.07 -8.08
C ILE A 71 -24.29 -11.01 -7.46
N GLY A 72 -25.60 -11.31 -7.45
CA GLY A 72 -26.61 -10.46 -6.83
C GLY A 72 -26.42 -10.36 -5.33
N LEU A 73 -26.37 -11.51 -4.66
CA LEU A 73 -26.18 -11.65 -3.22
C LEU A 73 -24.93 -10.89 -2.73
N SER A 74 -23.79 -11.08 -3.39
CA SER A 74 -22.53 -10.43 -3.01
C SER A 74 -22.64 -8.90 -3.06
N ARG A 75 -23.40 -8.36 -4.02
CA ARG A 75 -23.64 -6.91 -4.14
C ARG A 75 -24.63 -6.39 -3.10
N ASP A 76 -25.65 -7.17 -2.78
CA ASP A 76 -26.66 -6.87 -1.77
C ASP A 76 -26.00 -6.83 -0.38
N LEU A 77 -25.28 -7.89 -0.01
CA LEU A 77 -24.51 -7.99 1.24
C LEU A 77 -23.48 -6.87 1.36
N ARG A 78 -22.81 -6.50 0.26
CA ARG A 78 -21.86 -5.38 0.29
C ARG A 78 -22.55 -4.06 0.64
N GLY A 79 -23.77 -3.85 0.11
CA GLY A 79 -24.58 -2.68 0.45
C GLY A 79 -25.00 -2.65 1.92
N LEU A 80 -25.45 -3.79 2.45
CA LEU A 80 -25.79 -3.92 3.88
C LEU A 80 -24.57 -3.71 4.78
N THR A 81 -23.45 -4.35 4.46
CA THR A 81 -22.18 -4.19 5.19
C THR A 81 -21.75 -2.73 5.24
N HIS A 82 -21.94 -2.00 4.14
CA HIS A 82 -21.64 -0.57 4.07
C HIS A 82 -22.58 0.29 4.93
N ALA A 83 -23.86 -0.10 5.02
CA ALA A 83 -24.83 0.58 5.86
C ALA A 83 -24.56 0.39 7.36
N PHE A 84 -24.16 -0.83 7.76
CA PHE A 84 -23.89 -1.20 9.15
C PHE A 84 -22.57 -0.60 9.65
N ASN A 85 -22.67 0.66 10.10
CA ASN A 85 -21.55 1.50 10.51
C ASN A 85 -21.28 1.50 12.03
N SER A 86 -22.10 0.80 12.82
CA SER A 86 -21.93 0.64 14.27
C SER A 86 -21.60 -0.81 14.64
N LYS A 87 -21.03 -1.02 15.84
CA LYS A 87 -20.59 -2.34 16.33
C LYS A 87 -21.71 -3.37 16.28
N ASN A 88 -22.89 -3.06 16.82
CA ASN A 88 -23.95 -4.06 17.01
C ASN A 88 -24.54 -4.64 15.70
N PRO A 89 -25.01 -3.82 14.73
CA PRO A 89 -25.51 -4.34 13.45
C PRO A 89 -24.41 -5.03 12.63
N TYR A 90 -23.16 -4.57 12.75
CA TYR A 90 -22.02 -5.26 12.13
C TYR A 90 -21.83 -6.65 12.73
N MET A 91 -21.89 -6.77 14.06
CA MET A 91 -21.74 -8.06 14.74
C MET A 91 -22.85 -9.04 14.35
N MET A 92 -24.11 -8.60 14.33
CA MET A 92 -25.22 -9.41 13.84
C MET A 92 -25.00 -9.91 12.41
N LEU A 93 -24.46 -9.06 11.53
CA LEU A 93 -24.11 -9.46 10.18
C LEU A 93 -22.91 -10.42 10.13
N PHE A 94 -21.89 -10.20 10.94
CA PHE A 94 -20.71 -11.06 11.00
C PHE A 94 -21.09 -12.46 11.48
N ASP A 95 -21.88 -12.55 12.54
CA ASP A 95 -22.39 -13.81 13.10
C ASP A 95 -23.34 -14.53 12.14
N TRP A 96 -24.04 -13.79 11.26
CA TRP A 96 -24.84 -14.37 10.19
C TRP A 96 -23.99 -14.91 9.03
N ILE A 97 -22.87 -14.25 8.68
CA ILE A 97 -22.00 -14.70 7.57
C ILE A 97 -21.08 -15.85 7.99
N TYR A 98 -20.48 -15.75 9.19
CA TYR A 98 -19.50 -16.69 9.70
C TYR A 98 -20.12 -17.57 10.79
N PRO A 99 -19.95 -18.90 10.76
CA PRO A 99 -19.03 -19.66 9.90
C PRO A 99 -19.66 -20.25 8.63
N ASP A 100 -20.98 -20.16 8.46
CA ASP A 100 -21.70 -21.02 7.51
C ASP A 100 -21.61 -20.54 6.05
N TYR A 101 -21.63 -19.22 5.82
CA TYR A 101 -21.72 -18.66 4.47
C TYR A 101 -20.37 -18.16 3.92
N SER A 102 -19.41 -17.82 4.78
CA SER A 102 -18.06 -17.43 4.33
C SER A 102 -17.37 -18.50 3.48
N PRO A 103 -17.44 -19.82 3.79
CA PRO A 103 -16.79 -20.85 2.98
C PRO A 103 -17.42 -20.99 1.60
N ILE A 104 -18.74 -20.78 1.47
CA ILE A 104 -19.46 -20.81 0.19
C ILE A 104 -18.94 -19.69 -0.74
N LEU A 105 -18.78 -18.48 -0.19
CA LEU A 105 -18.26 -17.33 -0.95
C LEU A 105 -16.81 -17.55 -1.39
N ILE A 106 -15.96 -18.11 -0.52
CA ILE A 106 -14.56 -18.45 -0.85
C ILE A 106 -14.51 -19.52 -1.95
N ARG A 107 -15.29 -20.59 -1.80
CA ARG A 107 -15.37 -21.68 -2.80
C ARG A 107 -15.85 -21.18 -4.15
N ALA A 108 -16.76 -20.21 -4.18
CA ALA A 108 -17.21 -19.60 -5.42
C ALA A 108 -16.08 -18.89 -6.18
N VAL A 109 -15.23 -18.14 -5.45
CA VAL A 109 -14.08 -17.46 -6.04
C VAL A 109 -13.07 -18.46 -6.58
N GLU A 110 -12.92 -19.62 -5.93
CA GLU A 110 -12.08 -20.70 -6.43
C GLU A 110 -12.57 -21.25 -7.78
N LEU A 111 -13.88 -21.52 -7.91
CA LEU A 111 -14.46 -22.16 -9.10
C LEU A 111 -14.56 -21.19 -10.29
N TRP A 112 -14.91 -19.93 -10.03
CA TRP A 112 -15.07 -18.90 -11.06
C TRP A 112 -13.92 -17.89 -11.07
N ALA A 113 -12.70 -18.30 -10.71
CA ALA A 113 -11.54 -17.42 -10.70
C ALA A 113 -11.29 -16.69 -12.03
N HIS A 114 -11.68 -17.32 -13.14
CA HIS A 114 -11.58 -16.80 -14.50
C HIS A 114 -12.66 -15.77 -14.87
N ASP A 115 -13.68 -15.57 -14.04
CA ASP A 115 -14.79 -14.65 -14.29
C ASP A 115 -14.81 -13.48 -13.29
N PRO A 116 -14.31 -12.30 -13.69
CA PRO A 116 -14.35 -11.09 -12.86
C PRO A 116 -15.75 -10.63 -12.47
N ALA A 117 -16.79 -11.03 -13.20
CA ALA A 117 -18.16 -10.70 -12.87
C ALA A 117 -18.60 -11.33 -11.55
N VAL A 118 -18.03 -12.49 -11.20
CA VAL A 118 -18.24 -13.22 -9.93
C VAL A 118 -17.22 -12.81 -8.88
N THR A 119 -15.93 -12.86 -9.21
CA THR A 119 -14.86 -12.63 -8.22
C THR A 119 -14.87 -11.20 -7.69
N THR A 120 -15.08 -10.19 -8.54
CA THR A 120 -15.01 -8.78 -8.12
C THR A 120 -16.08 -8.43 -7.06
N PRO A 121 -17.36 -8.79 -7.20
CA PRO A 121 -18.35 -8.58 -6.14
C PRO A 121 -17.98 -9.23 -4.80
N VAL A 122 -17.51 -10.48 -4.81
CA VAL A 122 -17.14 -11.20 -3.57
C VAL A 122 -15.93 -10.54 -2.91
N LEU A 123 -14.87 -10.26 -3.68
CA LEU A 123 -13.69 -9.57 -3.17
C LEU A 123 -14.06 -8.20 -2.58
N LYS A 124 -14.97 -7.45 -3.22
CA LYS A 124 -15.43 -6.15 -2.71
C LYS A 124 -16.34 -6.23 -1.50
N LEU A 125 -17.07 -7.33 -1.33
CA LEU A 125 -17.82 -7.61 -0.10
C LEU A 125 -16.85 -7.80 1.05
N PHE A 126 -15.84 -8.67 0.90
CA PHE A 126 -14.81 -8.88 1.92
C PHE A 126 -14.01 -7.61 2.19
N ALA A 127 -13.70 -6.81 1.17
CA ALA A 127 -13.09 -5.49 1.32
C ALA A 127 -13.91 -4.56 2.21
N GLU A 128 -15.24 -4.57 2.07
CA GLU A 128 -16.09 -3.80 2.98
C GLU A 128 -16.15 -4.45 4.36
N LEU A 129 -16.20 -5.79 4.49
CA LEU A 129 -16.27 -6.49 5.79
C LEU A 129 -15.06 -6.19 6.69
N VAL A 130 -13.86 -6.11 6.12
CA VAL A 130 -12.62 -5.84 6.87
C VAL A 130 -12.33 -4.37 7.09
N TYR A 131 -13.09 -3.47 6.45
CA TYR A 131 -12.87 -2.04 6.58
C TYR A 131 -13.45 -1.53 7.90
N ASN A 132 -12.60 -0.98 8.76
CA ASN A 132 -13.00 -0.41 10.06
C ASN A 132 -13.62 0.99 9.93
N ARG A 133 -14.72 1.07 9.17
CA ARG A 133 -15.51 2.30 9.01
C ARG A 133 -16.14 2.70 10.34
N SER A 134 -16.01 3.97 10.72
CA SER A 134 -16.64 4.54 11.92
C SER A 134 -16.37 3.73 13.20
N GLN A 135 -15.20 3.08 13.30
CA GLN A 135 -14.82 2.28 14.46
C GLN A 135 -15.77 1.11 14.77
N ARG A 136 -16.45 0.55 13.75
CA ARG A 136 -17.36 -0.59 13.94
C ARG A 136 -16.66 -1.90 14.31
N LEU A 137 -15.38 -2.07 13.96
CA LEU A 137 -14.58 -3.27 14.24
C LEU A 137 -13.87 -3.14 15.59
N GLN A 138 -14.64 -2.87 16.64
CA GLN A 138 -14.14 -2.82 18.02
C GLN A 138 -14.52 -4.12 18.74
N PHE A 139 -13.67 -5.12 18.60
CA PHE A 139 -13.81 -6.39 19.30
C PHE A 139 -13.28 -6.27 20.73
N ASP A 140 -13.93 -6.98 21.66
CA ASP A 140 -13.45 -7.07 23.04
C ASP A 140 -12.13 -7.86 23.07
N VAL A 141 -11.25 -7.58 24.03
CA VAL A 141 -9.88 -8.15 24.08
C VAL A 141 -9.88 -9.69 24.09
N SER A 142 -10.94 -10.31 24.61
CA SER A 142 -11.14 -11.76 24.65
C SER A 142 -11.83 -12.33 23.42
N SER A 143 -12.30 -11.49 22.48
CA SER A 143 -13.06 -11.94 21.32
C SER A 143 -12.13 -12.47 20.23
N PRO A 144 -12.39 -13.68 19.68
CA PRO A 144 -11.64 -14.20 18.55
C PRO A 144 -12.05 -13.58 17.21
N ASN A 145 -13.09 -12.74 17.16
CA ASN A 145 -13.76 -12.34 15.92
C ASN A 145 -12.83 -11.62 14.93
N GLY A 146 -11.93 -10.76 15.42
CA GLY A 146 -10.92 -10.12 14.57
C GLY A 146 -9.96 -11.12 13.93
N ILE A 147 -9.55 -12.15 14.68
CA ILE A 147 -8.70 -13.24 14.19
C ILE A 147 -9.46 -14.07 13.16
N LEU A 148 -10.72 -14.41 13.43
CA LEU A 148 -11.56 -15.21 12.52
C LEU A 148 -11.82 -14.47 11.20
N LEU A 149 -12.16 -13.18 11.26
CA LEU A 149 -12.34 -12.32 10.09
C LEU A 149 -11.06 -12.25 9.24
N PHE A 150 -9.90 -12.11 9.89
CA PHE A 150 -8.62 -12.14 9.20
C PHE A 150 -8.36 -13.49 8.54
N ARG A 151 -8.60 -14.61 9.23
CA ARG A 151 -8.36 -15.96 8.69
C ARG A 151 -9.19 -16.22 7.44
N GLU A 152 -10.48 -15.87 7.46
CA GLU A 152 -11.35 -16.03 6.28
C GLU A 152 -10.91 -15.12 5.12
N THR A 153 -10.48 -13.89 5.42
CA THR A 153 -10.00 -12.98 4.38
C THR A 153 -8.64 -13.40 3.81
N SER A 154 -7.74 -13.92 4.66
CA SER A 154 -6.46 -14.52 4.26
C SER A 154 -6.69 -15.69 3.30
N LYS A 155 -7.60 -16.63 3.66
CA LYS A 155 -7.99 -17.75 2.78
C LYS A 155 -8.55 -17.26 1.43
N LEU A 156 -9.41 -16.26 1.43
CA LEU A 156 -9.97 -15.70 0.20
C LEU A 156 -8.88 -15.13 -0.73
N ILE A 157 -7.96 -14.33 -0.19
CA ILE A 157 -6.86 -13.73 -0.97
C ILE A 157 -5.94 -14.83 -1.51
N CYS A 158 -5.58 -15.82 -0.69
CA CYS A 158 -4.73 -16.94 -1.11
C CYS A 158 -5.40 -17.76 -2.22
N CYS A 159 -6.66 -18.16 -2.02
CA CYS A 159 -7.44 -18.92 -2.98
C CYS A 159 -7.60 -18.19 -4.32
N TYR A 160 -7.96 -16.90 -4.28
CA TYR A 160 -8.05 -16.08 -5.48
C TYR A 160 -6.68 -15.96 -6.17
N GLY A 161 -5.63 -15.67 -5.41
CA GLY A 161 -4.28 -15.46 -5.88
C GLY A 161 -3.67 -16.66 -6.60
N GLU A 162 -3.82 -17.86 -6.03
CA GLU A 162 -3.32 -19.10 -6.66
C GLU A 162 -3.96 -19.33 -8.04
N ARG A 163 -5.28 -19.16 -8.14
CA ARG A 163 -6.01 -19.40 -9.38
C ARG A 163 -5.72 -18.32 -10.42
N ILE A 164 -5.76 -17.04 -10.04
CA ILE A 164 -5.59 -15.92 -10.98
C ILE A 164 -4.17 -15.82 -11.55
N LEU A 165 -3.15 -16.21 -10.77
CA LEU A 165 -1.77 -16.26 -11.26
C LEU A 165 -1.60 -17.29 -12.38
N SER A 166 -2.31 -18.42 -12.30
CA SER A 166 -2.27 -19.48 -13.31
C SER A 166 -3.04 -19.18 -14.61
N LEU A 167 -3.85 -18.11 -14.64
CA LEU A 167 -4.67 -17.78 -15.80
C LEU A 167 -3.87 -17.00 -16.86
N ASP A 168 -3.86 -17.48 -18.10
CA ASP A 168 -3.33 -16.73 -19.23
C ASP A 168 -4.37 -15.72 -19.74
N VAL A 169 -3.99 -14.45 -19.75
CA VAL A 169 -4.89 -13.35 -20.10
C VAL A 169 -4.25 -12.49 -21.20
N PRO A 170 -4.98 -12.17 -22.28
CA PRO A 170 -4.50 -11.23 -23.29
C PRO A 170 -4.16 -9.87 -22.68
N LYS A 171 -3.10 -9.21 -23.17
CA LYS A 171 -2.65 -7.90 -22.65
C LYS A 171 -3.76 -6.85 -22.59
N GLU A 172 -4.65 -6.83 -23.58
CA GLU A 172 -5.78 -5.89 -23.65
C GLU A 172 -6.81 -6.06 -22.52
N GLN A 173 -6.93 -7.28 -21.99
CA GLN A 173 -7.90 -7.63 -20.95
C GLN A 173 -7.26 -7.81 -19.56
N ILE A 174 -5.96 -7.55 -19.44
CA ILE A 174 -5.22 -7.76 -18.18
C ILE A 174 -5.82 -6.98 -17.01
N TYR A 175 -6.25 -5.73 -17.26
CA TYR A 175 -6.82 -4.89 -16.23
C TYR A 175 -8.15 -5.43 -15.66
N PRO A 176 -9.20 -5.64 -16.48
CA PRO A 176 -10.48 -6.15 -15.98
C PRO A 176 -10.39 -7.56 -15.42
N MET A 177 -9.50 -8.41 -15.95
CA MET A 177 -9.37 -9.82 -15.55
C MET A 177 -8.52 -10.01 -14.30
N LYS A 178 -7.35 -9.37 -14.22
CA LYS A 178 -6.39 -9.55 -13.12
C LYS A 178 -6.26 -8.30 -12.24
N LEU A 179 -5.76 -7.21 -12.81
CA LEU A 179 -5.24 -6.07 -12.03
C LEU A 179 -6.31 -5.40 -11.16
N LYS A 180 -7.56 -5.36 -11.63
CA LYS A 180 -8.68 -4.84 -10.84
C LYS A 180 -8.95 -5.67 -9.59
N GLY A 181 -8.84 -7.00 -9.67
CA GLY A 181 -8.95 -7.89 -8.52
C GLY A 181 -7.77 -7.72 -7.57
N TYR A 182 -6.56 -7.55 -8.10
CA TYR A 182 -5.35 -7.29 -7.30
C TYR A 182 -5.49 -6.01 -6.50
N ALA A 183 -5.96 -4.93 -7.12
CA ALA A 183 -6.21 -3.67 -6.43
C ALA A 183 -7.18 -3.83 -5.25
N VAL A 184 -8.22 -4.66 -5.37
CA VAL A 184 -9.15 -4.96 -4.27
C VAL A 184 -8.47 -5.80 -3.19
N CYS A 185 -7.62 -6.77 -3.56
CA CYS A 185 -6.83 -7.57 -2.61
C CYS A 185 -5.86 -6.70 -1.82
N PHE A 186 -5.17 -5.77 -2.46
CA PHE A 186 -4.25 -4.84 -1.79
C PHE A 186 -4.99 -3.91 -0.83
N GLN A 187 -6.16 -3.41 -1.22
CA GLN A 187 -7.03 -2.62 -0.34
C GLN A 187 -7.52 -3.43 0.87
N MET A 188 -7.93 -4.69 0.65
CA MET A 188 -8.33 -5.60 1.72
C MET A 188 -7.20 -5.80 2.72
N LEU A 189 -6.03 -6.21 2.24
CA LEU A 189 -4.89 -6.49 3.09
C LEU A 189 -4.48 -5.24 3.87
N LYS A 190 -4.38 -4.08 3.21
CA LYS A 190 -4.08 -2.82 3.88
C LYS A 190 -5.10 -2.50 4.98
N ALA A 191 -6.39 -2.70 4.72
CA ALA A 191 -7.44 -2.39 5.68
C ALA A 191 -7.37 -3.26 6.94
N ILE A 192 -6.98 -4.53 6.80
CA ILE A 192 -6.81 -5.43 7.94
C ILE A 192 -5.55 -5.09 8.73
N LEU A 193 -4.42 -4.91 8.04
CA LEU A 193 -3.12 -4.60 8.66
C LEU A 193 -3.18 -3.29 9.46
N SER A 194 -3.77 -2.24 8.88
CA SER A 194 -3.93 -0.93 9.55
C SER A 194 -5.21 -0.80 10.37
N GLY A 195 -5.95 -1.90 10.60
CA GLY A 195 -7.30 -1.87 11.15
C GLY A 195 -7.37 -1.72 12.68
N ASN A 196 -6.28 -2.06 13.37
CA ASN A 196 -6.13 -2.07 14.84
C ASN A 196 -7.10 -2.99 15.59
N TYR A 197 -7.71 -3.97 14.92
CA TYR A 197 -8.66 -4.92 15.52
C TYR A 197 -8.16 -6.38 15.51
N VAL A 198 -6.95 -6.62 14.99
CA VAL A 198 -6.31 -7.94 14.96
C VAL A 198 -4.94 -7.82 15.62
N ASN A 199 -4.65 -8.69 16.60
CA ASN A 199 -3.30 -8.82 17.13
C ASN A 199 -2.54 -9.90 16.36
N PHE A 200 -1.69 -9.48 15.43
CA PHE A 200 -0.93 -10.39 14.57
C PHE A 200 0.11 -11.23 15.31
N GLY A 201 0.54 -10.83 16.52
CA GLY A 201 1.47 -11.63 17.33
C GLY A 201 0.90 -12.98 17.76
N VAL A 202 -0.43 -13.10 17.78
CA VAL A 202 -1.16 -14.32 18.15
C VAL A 202 -0.89 -15.45 17.15
N PHE A 203 -0.83 -15.17 15.84
CA PHE A 203 -0.61 -16.19 14.81
C PHE A 203 0.67 -16.98 15.04
N LYS A 204 1.77 -16.29 15.34
CA LYS A 204 3.06 -16.92 15.64
C LYS A 204 3.03 -17.73 16.95
N LEU A 205 2.25 -17.30 17.94
CA LEU A 205 2.14 -18.02 19.23
C LEU A 205 1.37 -19.33 19.11
N TYR A 206 0.36 -19.38 18.24
CA TYR A 206 -0.49 -20.55 18.04
C TYR A 206 -0.07 -21.42 16.84
N GLY A 207 0.99 -21.04 16.12
CA GLY A 207 1.46 -21.77 14.93
C GLY A 207 0.46 -21.69 13.76
N ASP A 208 -0.25 -20.57 13.62
CA ASP A 208 -1.17 -20.33 12.51
C ASP A 208 -0.46 -19.52 11.41
N ASP A 209 -0.26 -20.13 10.25
CA ASP A 209 0.46 -19.54 9.12
C ASP A 209 -0.40 -18.58 8.26
N ALA A 210 -1.63 -18.23 8.68
CA ALA A 210 -2.54 -17.41 7.88
C ALA A 210 -1.94 -16.04 7.48
N LEU A 211 -1.12 -15.45 8.34
CA LEU A 211 -0.42 -14.19 8.03
C LEU A 211 0.69 -14.38 7.02
N ASP A 212 1.55 -15.39 7.22
CA ASP A 212 2.65 -15.65 6.31
C ASP A 212 2.13 -16.06 4.92
N ASN A 213 1.06 -16.85 4.86
CA ASN A 213 0.42 -17.27 3.61
C ASN A 213 -0.11 -16.09 2.80
N VAL A 214 -0.87 -15.17 3.41
CA VAL A 214 -1.45 -14.03 2.69
C VAL A 214 -0.37 -13.06 2.23
N LEU A 215 0.67 -12.86 3.04
CA LEU A 215 1.74 -11.94 2.68
C LEU A 215 2.64 -12.55 1.58
N ASN A 216 2.93 -13.85 1.61
CA ASN A 216 3.63 -14.57 0.55
C ASN A 216 2.82 -14.55 -0.77
N MET A 217 1.51 -14.76 -0.69
CA MET A 217 0.65 -14.63 -1.87
C MET A 217 0.67 -13.21 -2.42
N THR A 218 0.61 -12.20 -1.55
CA THR A 218 0.67 -10.79 -1.94
C THR A 218 1.99 -10.46 -2.63
N ALA A 219 3.13 -10.99 -2.16
CA ALA A 219 4.41 -10.85 -2.83
C ALA A 219 4.41 -11.44 -4.25
N LYS A 220 3.82 -12.64 -4.43
CA LYS A 220 3.64 -13.25 -5.76
C LYS A 220 2.75 -12.39 -6.67
N LEU A 221 1.66 -11.85 -6.13
CA LEU A 221 0.77 -10.94 -6.88
C LEU A 221 1.52 -9.66 -7.31
N ILE A 222 2.29 -9.05 -6.41
CA ILE A 222 3.12 -7.87 -6.71
C ILE A 222 4.10 -8.16 -7.85
N LEU A 223 4.87 -9.25 -7.74
CA LEU A 223 5.85 -9.64 -8.76
C LEU A 223 5.23 -9.95 -10.13
N SER A 224 3.94 -10.30 -10.18
CA SER A 224 3.25 -10.59 -11.44
C SER A 224 2.81 -9.35 -12.23
N ILE A 225 2.93 -8.14 -11.66
CA ILE A 225 2.50 -6.89 -12.27
C ILE A 225 3.72 -6.21 -12.92
N SER A 226 3.57 -5.65 -14.12
CA SER A 226 4.63 -4.81 -14.70
C SER A 226 4.61 -3.41 -14.05
N HIS A 227 5.79 -2.77 -13.89
CA HIS A 227 5.81 -1.42 -13.32
C HIS A 227 5.04 -0.40 -14.16
N ASP A 228 5.00 -0.57 -15.48
CA ASP A 228 4.27 0.31 -16.39
C ASP A 228 2.76 0.23 -16.12
N ASP A 229 2.22 -0.97 -15.91
CA ASP A 229 0.81 -1.16 -15.56
C ASP A 229 0.45 -0.48 -14.23
N ILE A 230 1.36 -0.48 -13.24
CA ILE A 230 1.14 0.22 -11.97
C ILE A 230 0.93 1.71 -12.22
N LEU A 231 1.73 2.33 -13.09
CA LEU A 231 1.65 3.77 -13.36
C LEU A 231 0.50 4.14 -14.29
N VAL A 232 0.14 3.27 -15.24
CA VAL A 232 -0.94 3.50 -16.21
C VAL A 232 -2.33 3.41 -15.57
N TYR A 233 -2.53 2.54 -14.58
CA TYR A 233 -3.84 2.30 -13.97
C TYR A 233 -3.97 2.96 -12.58
N PRO A 234 -4.65 4.12 -12.43
CA PRO A 234 -4.62 4.90 -11.19
C PRO A 234 -5.16 4.17 -9.95
N LYS A 235 -6.21 3.36 -10.12
CA LYS A 235 -6.79 2.58 -9.01
C LYS A 235 -5.86 1.47 -8.52
N LEU A 236 -5.08 0.89 -9.44
CA LEU A 236 -4.06 -0.09 -9.09
C LEU A 236 -2.89 0.61 -8.40
N SER A 237 -2.39 1.70 -9.01
CA SER A 237 -1.33 2.55 -8.46
C SER A 237 -1.61 2.91 -7.00
N GLN A 238 -2.78 3.51 -6.75
CA GLN A 238 -3.19 3.93 -5.42
C GLN A 238 -3.26 2.75 -4.43
N ALA A 239 -3.87 1.63 -4.84
CA ALA A 239 -3.98 0.45 -3.98
C ALA A 239 -2.62 -0.17 -3.65
N TYR A 240 -1.72 -0.22 -4.64
CA TYR A 240 -0.37 -0.73 -4.51
C TYR A 240 0.48 0.13 -3.58
N TYR A 241 0.67 1.41 -3.89
CA TYR A 241 1.56 2.27 -3.11
C TYR A 241 1.09 2.46 -1.67
N ILE A 242 -0.23 2.56 -1.44
CA ILE A 242 -0.78 2.64 -0.07
C ILE A 242 -0.53 1.34 0.72
N LEU A 243 -0.57 0.17 0.06
CA LEU A 243 -0.23 -1.09 0.72
C LEU A 243 1.26 -1.15 1.07
N ILE A 244 2.15 -0.82 0.12
CA ILE A 244 3.59 -0.85 0.36
C ILE A 244 3.97 0.15 1.46
N GLU A 245 3.39 1.35 1.47
CA GLU A 245 3.59 2.33 2.54
C GLU A 245 3.17 1.78 3.90
N CYS A 246 1.99 1.15 3.99
CA CYS A 246 1.50 0.51 5.21
C CYS A 246 2.42 -0.61 5.70
N LEU A 247 2.91 -1.46 4.78
CA LEU A 247 3.88 -2.50 5.11
C LEU A 247 5.21 -1.92 5.59
N ALA A 248 5.69 -0.85 4.98
CA ALA A 248 6.94 -0.19 5.37
C ALA A 248 6.82 0.55 6.71
N GLN A 249 5.65 1.11 7.01
CA GLN A 249 5.41 1.84 8.24
C GLN A 249 5.24 0.90 9.45
N ASP A 250 4.30 -0.05 9.36
CA ASP A 250 3.83 -0.81 10.52
C ASP A 250 4.37 -2.25 10.55
N HIS A 251 4.81 -2.78 9.39
CA HIS A 251 5.23 -4.18 9.22
C HIS A 251 6.61 -4.32 8.57
N ILE A 252 7.53 -3.37 8.81
CA ILE A 252 8.85 -3.32 8.16
C ILE A 252 9.70 -4.58 8.41
N THR A 253 9.51 -5.22 9.56
CA THR A 253 10.18 -6.48 9.90
C THR A 253 9.83 -7.59 8.93
N TYR A 254 8.56 -7.67 8.51
CA TYR A 254 8.13 -8.59 7.46
C TYR A 254 8.73 -8.22 6.10
N LEU A 255 8.74 -6.94 5.72
CA LEU A 255 9.39 -6.53 4.47
C LEU A 255 10.87 -6.93 4.44
N SER A 256 11.55 -6.89 5.58
CA SER A 256 12.95 -7.30 5.70
C SER A 256 13.19 -8.82 5.57
N THR A 257 12.13 -9.64 5.66
CA THR A 257 12.20 -11.10 5.45
C THR A 257 11.81 -11.56 4.05
N LEU A 258 11.31 -10.64 3.21
CA LEU A 258 10.95 -10.95 1.82
C LEU A 258 12.17 -11.36 1.00
N GLU A 259 11.97 -12.21 -0.01
CA GLU A 259 13.05 -12.60 -0.92
C GLU A 259 13.66 -11.39 -1.66
N PRO A 260 14.97 -11.39 -1.96
CA PRO A 260 15.64 -10.28 -2.65
C PRO A 260 14.93 -9.76 -3.90
N PRO A 261 14.37 -10.60 -4.81
CA PRO A 261 13.69 -10.12 -6.00
C PRO A 261 12.48 -9.23 -5.70
N VAL A 262 11.74 -9.53 -4.63
CA VAL A 262 10.57 -8.73 -4.20
C VAL A 262 11.03 -7.35 -3.73
N PHE A 263 12.10 -7.30 -2.94
CA PHE A 263 12.63 -6.03 -2.45
C PHE A 263 13.17 -5.15 -3.59
N LEU A 264 13.92 -5.76 -4.53
CA LEU A 264 14.42 -5.07 -5.72
C LEU A 264 13.27 -4.51 -6.57
N TYR A 265 12.22 -5.32 -6.80
CA TYR A 265 11.02 -4.89 -7.51
C TYR A 265 10.36 -3.69 -6.82
N ILE A 266 10.25 -3.71 -5.49
CA ILE A 266 9.66 -2.60 -4.71
C ILE A 266 10.50 -1.34 -4.87
N LEU A 267 11.84 -1.41 -4.73
CA LEU A 267 12.71 -0.24 -4.90
C LEU A 267 12.63 0.36 -6.31
N GLU A 268 12.61 -0.49 -7.34
CA GLU A 268 12.44 -0.02 -8.73
C GLU A 268 11.06 0.63 -8.92
N SER A 269 10.00 0.05 -8.34
CA SER A 269 8.66 0.62 -8.38
C SER A 269 8.61 2.01 -7.71
N ILE A 270 9.28 2.18 -6.57
CA ILE A 270 9.39 3.46 -5.87
C ILE A 270 10.14 4.47 -6.74
N SER A 271 11.27 4.08 -7.35
CA SER A 271 12.04 4.96 -8.24
C SER A 271 11.20 5.47 -9.41
N LYS A 272 10.40 4.61 -10.05
CA LYS A 272 9.48 5.00 -11.12
C LYS A 272 8.32 5.86 -10.59
N GLY A 273 7.77 5.50 -9.42
CA GLY A 273 6.69 6.24 -8.75
C GLY A 273 7.08 7.64 -8.27
N LEU A 274 8.36 7.89 -7.94
CA LEU A 274 8.86 9.23 -7.59
C LEU A 274 8.78 10.21 -8.78
N ASN A 275 8.87 9.70 -10.01
CA ASN A 275 8.75 10.46 -11.25
C ASN A 275 7.30 10.49 -11.79
N ALA A 276 6.33 9.93 -11.06
CA ALA A 276 4.94 9.91 -11.49
C ALA A 276 4.31 11.31 -11.43
N LEU A 277 3.36 11.57 -12.35
CA LEU A 277 2.63 12.85 -12.41
C LEU A 277 1.72 13.08 -11.19
N ASP A 278 1.27 12.01 -10.54
CA ASP A 278 0.40 12.08 -9.36
C ASP A 278 1.22 12.40 -8.10
N VAL A 279 0.97 13.59 -7.55
CA VAL A 279 1.62 14.12 -6.35
C VAL A 279 1.42 13.20 -5.14
N LEU A 280 0.26 12.55 -5.01
CA LEU A 280 -0.02 11.64 -3.90
C LEU A 280 0.84 10.37 -3.99
N VAL A 281 1.02 9.83 -5.20
CA VAL A 281 1.90 8.69 -5.44
C VAL A 281 3.34 9.07 -5.12
N GLY A 282 3.82 10.20 -5.62
CA GLY A 282 5.18 10.67 -5.33
C GLY A 282 5.42 10.86 -3.82
N SER A 283 4.45 11.40 -3.08
CA SER A 283 4.57 11.56 -1.62
C SER A 283 4.57 10.22 -0.90
N GLY A 284 3.68 9.28 -1.27
CA GLY A 284 3.64 7.93 -0.69
C GLY A 284 4.93 7.14 -0.95
N CYS A 285 5.52 7.28 -2.14
CA CYS A 285 6.84 6.73 -2.48
C CYS A 285 7.94 7.31 -1.58
N CYS A 286 7.93 8.62 -1.31
CA CYS A 286 8.89 9.25 -0.40
C CYS A 286 8.76 8.73 1.02
N SER A 287 7.53 8.63 1.55
CA SER A 287 7.25 8.06 2.88
C SER A 287 7.74 6.62 2.99
N THR A 288 7.36 5.80 2.00
CA THR A 288 7.75 4.39 1.92
C THR A 288 9.27 4.25 1.92
N LEU A 289 9.94 5.04 1.08
CA LEU A 289 11.40 5.05 1.00
C LEU A 289 12.02 5.47 2.34
N ASP A 290 11.55 6.55 2.97
CA ASP A 290 12.03 7.02 4.28
C ASP A 290 11.93 5.90 5.33
N TYR A 291 10.81 5.20 5.42
CA TYR A 291 10.66 4.09 6.36
C TYR A 291 11.70 2.99 6.12
N ILE A 292 11.88 2.57 4.85
CA ILE A 292 12.86 1.55 4.47
C ILE A 292 14.29 1.99 4.81
N VAL A 293 14.73 3.16 4.32
CA VAL A 293 16.11 3.62 4.52
C VAL A 293 16.39 3.98 5.97
N THR A 294 15.39 4.47 6.71
CA THR A 294 15.50 4.73 8.16
C THR A 294 15.69 3.44 8.94
N TYR A 295 14.93 2.40 8.61
CA TYR A 295 15.07 1.10 9.25
C TYR A 295 16.45 0.50 8.98
N ILE A 296 16.90 0.54 7.73
CA ILE A 296 18.25 0.14 7.32
C ILE A 296 19.33 0.88 8.13
N PHE A 297 19.26 2.22 8.19
CA PHE A 297 20.23 3.03 8.90
C PHE A 297 20.30 2.67 10.39
N LYS A 298 19.15 2.46 11.04
CA LYS A 298 19.09 2.03 12.44
C LYS A 298 19.70 0.64 12.63
N GLN A 299 19.45 -0.30 11.72
CA GLN A 299 20.01 -1.66 11.81
C GLN A 299 21.54 -1.65 11.67
N LEU A 300 22.09 -0.83 10.77
CA LEU A 300 23.54 -0.65 10.63
C LEU A 300 24.17 -0.04 11.90
N GLN A 301 23.57 1.01 12.47
CA GLN A 301 24.04 1.60 13.72
C GLN A 301 24.00 0.61 14.89
N LEU A 302 22.99 -0.27 14.94
CA LEU A 302 22.92 -1.33 15.96
C LEU A 302 24.03 -2.37 15.76
N LYS A 303 24.30 -2.78 14.51
CA LYS A 303 25.39 -3.71 14.16
C LYS A 303 26.76 -3.14 14.56
N GLU A 304 27.04 -1.88 14.27
CA GLU A 304 28.27 -1.18 14.66
C GLU A 304 28.43 -1.09 16.18
N LYS A 305 27.38 -0.66 16.89
CA LYS A 305 27.39 -0.58 18.36
C LYS A 305 27.59 -1.95 19.01
N HIS A 306 26.95 -2.99 18.47
CA HIS A 306 27.12 -4.35 18.97
C HIS A 306 28.55 -4.84 18.77
N MET A 307 29.15 -4.59 17.61
CA MET A 307 30.53 -4.94 17.31
C MET A 307 31.51 -4.26 18.28
N LEU A 308 31.32 -2.95 18.53
CA LEU A 308 32.11 -2.19 19.51
C LEU A 308 31.96 -2.72 20.94
N LEU A 309 30.75 -3.09 21.37
CA LEU A 309 30.52 -3.61 22.71
C LEU A 309 31.14 -5.00 22.92
N VAL A 310 31.10 -5.86 21.90
CA VAL A 310 31.71 -7.20 21.94
C VAL A 310 33.24 -7.11 22.02
N THR A 311 33.87 -6.18 21.30
CA THR A 311 35.32 -5.96 21.37
C THR A 311 35.76 -5.34 22.69
N THR A 312 34.90 -4.53 23.33
CA THR A 312 35.23 -3.83 24.58
C THR A 312 34.90 -4.65 25.85
N PHE A 313 33.86 -5.50 25.81
CA PHE A 313 33.38 -6.27 26.97
C PHE A 313 32.93 -7.71 26.60
N PRO A 314 33.86 -8.66 26.42
CA PRO A 314 33.53 -10.02 25.93
C PRO A 314 32.69 -10.89 26.90
N ASN A 315 32.60 -10.57 28.19
CA ASN A 315 32.01 -11.45 29.21
C ASN A 315 30.58 -11.09 29.68
N LYS A 316 29.91 -10.09 29.09
CA LYS A 316 28.48 -9.83 29.39
C LYS A 316 27.60 -10.52 28.37
N LYS A 317 26.83 -11.54 28.80
CA LYS A 317 25.69 -12.06 28.04
C LYS A 317 24.66 -10.93 27.86
N LEU A 318 24.79 -10.17 26.76
CA LEU A 318 23.80 -9.16 26.39
C LEU A 318 22.48 -9.86 26.11
N ARG A 319 21.40 -9.36 26.71
CA ARG A 319 20.03 -9.75 26.34
C ARG A 319 19.90 -9.58 24.83
N GLN A 320 19.65 -10.68 24.12
CA GLN A 320 19.49 -10.74 22.67
C GLN A 320 18.45 -9.70 22.21
N SER A 321 18.92 -8.53 21.78
CA SER A 321 18.23 -7.80 20.72
C SER A 321 18.58 -8.58 19.46
N VAL A 322 17.77 -9.59 19.14
CA VAL A 322 17.92 -10.42 17.93
C VAL A 322 17.98 -9.48 16.74
N LEU A 323 19.19 -9.21 16.23
CA LEU A 323 19.33 -8.78 14.84
C LEU A 323 18.71 -9.93 14.03
N PRO A 324 17.71 -9.67 13.18
CA PRO A 324 17.17 -10.73 12.34
C PRO A 324 18.34 -11.32 11.55
N GLU A 325 18.70 -12.58 11.81
CA GLU A 325 19.83 -13.26 11.16
C GLU A 325 19.66 -13.27 9.63
N ASN A 326 18.44 -13.05 9.14
CA ASN A 326 18.05 -12.94 7.74
C ASN A 326 17.46 -11.56 7.38
N ASN A 327 18.17 -10.46 7.65
CA ASN A 327 17.75 -9.15 7.14
C ASN A 327 18.12 -9.00 5.66
N VAL A 328 17.17 -9.26 4.77
CA VAL A 328 17.38 -9.22 3.31
C VAL A 328 17.79 -7.83 2.84
N PHE A 329 17.36 -6.75 3.51
CA PHE A 329 17.80 -5.40 3.14
C PHE A 329 19.32 -5.25 3.24
N LEU A 330 19.93 -5.76 4.30
CA LEU A 330 21.39 -5.68 4.47
C LEU A 330 22.11 -6.50 3.39
N LYS A 331 21.60 -7.69 3.07
CA LYS A 331 22.16 -8.53 2.01
C LYS A 331 22.07 -7.86 0.64
N VAL A 332 20.92 -7.25 0.32
CA VAL A 332 20.74 -6.53 -0.94
C VAL A 332 21.63 -5.29 -1.00
N MET A 333 21.86 -4.59 0.10
CA MET A 333 22.80 -3.46 0.12
C MET A 333 24.25 -3.87 -0.07
N GLU A 334 24.66 -5.02 0.49
CA GLU A 334 26.02 -5.54 0.31
C GLU A 334 26.25 -6.01 -1.14
N LEU A 335 25.22 -6.54 -1.81
CA LEU A 335 25.31 -7.06 -3.18
C LEU A 335 25.01 -6.00 -4.26
N HIS A 336 24.12 -5.04 -3.97
CA HIS A 336 23.60 -4.05 -4.90
C HIS A 336 23.52 -2.64 -4.31
N PRO A 337 24.62 -2.07 -3.80
CA PRO A 337 24.63 -0.71 -3.24
C PRO A 337 24.21 0.36 -4.26
N GLU A 338 24.42 0.11 -5.55
CA GLU A 338 24.11 1.00 -6.67
C GLU A 338 22.63 1.41 -6.71
N ILE A 339 21.71 0.59 -6.20
CA ILE A 339 20.27 0.86 -6.28
C ILE A 339 19.88 2.03 -5.38
N LEU A 340 20.35 2.03 -4.14
CA LEU A 340 20.09 3.14 -3.20
C LEU A 340 20.90 4.39 -3.58
N GLN A 341 22.09 4.23 -4.15
CA GLN A 341 22.88 5.33 -4.72
C GLN A 341 22.16 5.97 -5.92
N ASN A 342 21.57 5.17 -6.81
CA ASN A 342 20.76 5.67 -7.91
C ASN A 342 19.51 6.40 -7.41
N LEU A 343 18.83 5.87 -6.39
CA LEU A 343 17.69 6.56 -5.75
C LEU A 343 18.09 7.90 -5.12
N LEU A 344 19.27 7.98 -4.49
CA LEU A 344 19.84 9.23 -4.00
C LEU A 344 20.05 10.23 -5.15
N SER A 345 20.67 9.80 -6.24
CA SER A 345 20.87 10.62 -7.44
C SER A 345 19.53 11.09 -8.04
N THR A 346 18.56 10.19 -8.18
CA THR A 346 17.21 10.51 -8.67
C THR A 346 16.52 11.55 -7.79
N LEU A 347 16.50 11.38 -6.47
CA LEU A 347 15.90 12.35 -5.57
C LEU A 347 16.59 13.71 -5.63
N LEU A 348 17.92 13.74 -5.66
CA LEU A 348 18.67 14.99 -5.77
C LEU A 348 18.36 15.71 -7.08
N ASN A 349 18.32 14.98 -8.20
CA ASN A 349 17.95 15.53 -9.51
C ASN A 349 16.53 16.10 -9.52
N ILE A 350 15.55 15.38 -8.97
CA ILE A 350 14.16 15.87 -8.88
C ILE A 350 14.11 17.17 -8.04
N VAL A 351 14.84 17.23 -6.93
CA VAL A 351 14.88 18.44 -6.08
C VAL A 351 15.55 19.62 -6.79
N MET A 352 16.60 19.36 -7.56
CA MET A 352 17.38 20.40 -8.24
C MET A 352 16.71 20.94 -9.51
N TYR A 353 16.09 20.08 -10.32
CA TYR A 353 15.72 20.42 -11.69
C TYR A 353 14.22 20.40 -11.97
N ASP A 354 13.42 19.66 -11.21
CA ASP A 354 11.97 19.57 -11.46
C ASP A 354 11.18 20.59 -10.64
N ASP A 355 9.92 20.79 -11.03
CA ASP A 355 8.86 21.38 -10.19
C ASP A 355 8.50 20.42 -9.04
N CYS A 356 9.47 20.11 -8.17
CA CYS A 356 9.35 19.26 -6.99
C CYS A 356 8.26 19.79 -6.02
N LYS A 357 7.01 19.37 -6.26
CA LYS A 357 5.82 19.71 -5.46
C LYS A 357 5.85 19.05 -4.07
N ASN A 358 6.61 17.96 -3.92
CA ASN A 358 6.71 17.13 -2.72
C ASN A 358 8.00 17.38 -1.92
N GLN A 359 8.50 18.61 -1.92
CA GLN A 359 9.82 18.93 -1.34
C GLN A 359 9.96 18.47 0.11
N TRP A 360 8.92 18.66 0.93
CA TRP A 360 8.93 18.24 2.33
C TRP A 360 8.96 16.73 2.50
N SER A 361 8.25 15.99 1.62
CA SER A 361 8.26 14.53 1.65
C SER A 361 9.60 13.98 1.16
N MET A 362 10.23 14.61 0.16
CA MET A 362 11.51 14.18 -0.42
C MET A 362 12.71 14.43 0.49
N SER A 363 12.68 15.47 1.34
CA SER A 363 13.81 15.81 2.21
C SER A 363 14.18 14.69 3.17
N ARG A 364 13.19 13.97 3.70
CA ARG A 364 13.38 12.90 4.69
C ARG A 364 14.17 11.70 4.15
N PRO A 365 13.71 11.00 3.08
CA PRO A 365 14.48 9.90 2.52
C PRO A 365 15.83 10.38 1.97
N LEU A 366 15.90 11.59 1.39
CA LEU A 366 17.14 12.15 0.86
C LEU A 366 18.21 12.30 1.95
N LEU A 367 17.87 12.87 3.12
CA LEU A 367 18.81 12.98 4.24
C LEU A 367 19.36 11.60 4.64
N VAL A 368 18.48 10.62 4.80
CA VAL A 368 18.90 9.28 5.25
C VAL A 368 19.82 8.63 4.22
N LEU A 369 19.53 8.78 2.93
CA LEU A 369 20.38 8.27 1.86
C LEU A 369 21.75 8.97 1.81
N ILE A 370 21.81 10.29 2.01
CA ILE A 370 23.07 11.03 2.12
C ILE A 370 23.90 10.49 3.29
N LEU A 371 23.28 10.28 4.46
CA LEU A 371 23.98 9.73 5.63
C LEU A 371 24.40 8.27 5.43
N LEU A 372 23.66 7.48 4.65
CA LEU A 372 24.04 6.10 4.31
C LEU A 372 25.23 6.06 3.33
N TYR A 373 25.29 6.98 2.37
CA TYR A 373 26.24 6.98 1.27
C TYR A 373 27.00 8.32 1.14
N GLU A 374 27.66 8.75 2.23
CA GLU A 374 28.35 10.05 2.29
C GLU A 374 29.42 10.21 1.21
N ASP A 375 30.22 9.19 0.94
CA ASP A 375 31.29 9.25 -0.07
C ASP A 375 30.73 9.38 -1.48
N TYR A 376 29.65 8.65 -1.79
CA TYR A 376 28.96 8.77 -3.08
C TYR A 376 28.31 10.15 -3.23
N PHE A 377 27.72 10.70 -2.17
CA PHE A 377 27.18 12.06 -2.19
C PHE A 377 28.28 13.11 -2.45
N ARG A 378 29.48 12.95 -1.87
CA ARG A 378 30.63 13.83 -2.17
C ARG A 378 31.03 13.77 -3.64
N GLN A 379 31.11 12.58 -4.22
CA GLN A 379 31.38 12.41 -5.65
C GLN A 379 30.29 13.05 -6.52
N LEU A 380 29.02 12.86 -6.16
CA LEU A 380 27.89 13.46 -6.87
C LEU A 380 27.95 15.00 -6.82
N ARG A 381 28.25 15.57 -5.65
CA ARG A 381 28.48 17.00 -5.48
C ARG A 381 29.60 17.51 -6.39
N GLU A 382 30.76 16.86 -6.39
CA GLU A 382 31.91 17.27 -7.22
C GLU A 382 31.56 17.23 -8.71
N ASN A 383 30.91 16.17 -9.16
CA ASN A 383 30.46 16.03 -10.55
C ASN A 383 29.46 17.14 -10.96
N ILE A 384 28.51 17.47 -10.08
CA ILE A 384 27.55 18.55 -10.31
C ILE A 384 28.25 19.91 -10.34
N VAL A 385 29.20 20.16 -9.45
CA VAL A 385 29.97 21.41 -9.43
C VAL A 385 30.81 21.55 -10.69
N HIS A 386 31.54 20.50 -11.10
CA HIS A 386 32.38 20.53 -12.30
C HIS A 386 31.58 20.65 -13.60
N SER A 387 30.32 20.22 -13.63
CA SER A 387 29.44 20.40 -14.79
C SER A 387 28.92 21.84 -14.94
N GLN A 388 29.09 22.71 -13.93
CA GLN A 388 28.73 24.13 -14.02
C GLN A 388 29.83 24.95 -14.72
N PRO A 389 29.46 26.08 -15.36
CA PRO A 389 30.42 27.08 -15.84
C PRO A 389 31.37 27.53 -14.72
N ILE A 390 32.64 27.77 -15.04
CA ILE A 390 33.73 28.09 -14.08
C ILE A 390 33.32 29.18 -13.08
N GLU A 391 32.67 30.24 -13.57
CA GLU A 391 32.19 31.38 -12.78
C GLU A 391 31.16 30.99 -11.70
N LYS A 392 30.42 29.90 -11.90
CA LYS A 392 29.36 29.43 -10.99
C LYS A 392 29.78 28.26 -10.11
N GLN A 393 30.94 27.64 -10.36
CA GLN A 393 31.39 26.46 -9.62
C GLN A 393 31.52 26.74 -8.12
N GLN A 394 32.13 27.87 -7.74
CA GLN A 394 32.29 28.25 -6.34
C GLN A 394 30.94 28.53 -5.65
N SER A 395 30.00 29.19 -6.35
CA SER A 395 28.65 29.43 -5.85
C SER A 395 27.91 28.12 -5.62
N MET A 396 27.94 27.20 -6.60
CA MET A 396 27.32 25.87 -6.48
C MET A 396 27.93 25.06 -5.32
N ALA A 397 29.25 25.10 -5.15
CA ALA A 397 29.91 24.44 -4.04
C ALA A 397 29.41 24.96 -2.68
N CYS A 398 29.26 26.28 -2.54
CA CYS A 398 28.74 26.93 -1.34
C CYS A 398 27.28 26.53 -1.04
N LEU A 399 26.43 26.40 -2.06
CA LEU A 399 25.05 25.92 -1.89
C LEU A 399 25.02 24.52 -1.26
N PHE A 400 25.88 23.60 -1.71
CA PHE A 400 25.98 22.26 -1.12
C PHE A 400 26.55 22.27 0.31
N ASP A 401 27.43 23.20 0.65
CA ASP A 401 27.89 23.38 2.03
C ASP A 401 26.76 23.86 2.94
N ASN A 402 25.97 24.84 2.48
CA ASN A 402 24.79 25.34 3.20
C ASN A 402 23.71 24.25 3.36
N LEU A 403 23.55 23.37 2.37
CA LEU A 403 22.63 22.24 2.45
C LEU A 403 22.95 21.34 3.66
N MET A 404 24.23 21.09 3.90
CA MET A 404 24.72 20.22 4.98
C MET A 404 25.08 20.97 6.27
N ASP A 405 24.85 22.29 6.34
CA ASP A 405 25.23 23.09 7.50
C ASP A 405 24.54 22.61 8.79
N GLY A 406 25.39 22.23 9.75
CA GLY A 406 25.06 21.66 11.05
C GLY A 406 24.09 20.48 11.03
N ILE A 407 24.19 19.67 9.97
CA ILE A 407 23.60 18.33 9.90
C ILE A 407 24.54 17.34 10.58
N GLU A 408 23.98 16.57 11.51
CA GLU A 408 24.72 15.52 12.22
C GLU A 408 24.42 14.13 11.64
N ARG A 409 25.27 13.14 11.93
CA ARG A 409 25.06 11.73 11.51
C ARG A 409 24.04 11.01 12.42
N ASN A 410 22.82 11.53 12.48
CA ASN A 410 21.71 10.94 13.22
C ASN A 410 20.35 11.26 12.57
N LEU A 411 19.31 10.52 12.97
CA LEU A 411 17.95 10.68 12.43
C LEU A 411 16.98 11.31 13.43
N HIS A 412 17.48 12.16 14.34
CA HIS A 412 16.60 12.88 15.26
C HIS A 412 15.69 13.86 14.51
N ILE A 413 14.48 14.06 15.03
CA ILE A 413 13.46 14.94 14.43
C ILE A 413 14.04 16.33 14.16
N ARG A 414 14.76 16.91 15.14
CA ARG A 414 15.42 18.21 15.01
C ARG A 414 16.41 18.27 13.83
N ASN A 415 17.17 17.19 13.60
CA ASN A 415 18.14 17.12 12.51
C ASN A 415 17.44 17.00 11.14
N ARG A 416 16.37 16.18 11.07
CA ARG A 416 15.52 16.06 9.87
C ARG A 416 14.85 17.39 9.50
N ASP A 417 14.33 18.10 10.49
CA ASP A 417 13.68 19.39 10.29
C ASP A 417 14.69 20.45 9.83
N ARG A 418 15.89 20.47 10.42
CA ARG A 418 16.99 21.34 9.97
C ARG A 418 17.37 21.06 8.52
N PHE A 419 17.58 19.80 8.13
CA PHE A 419 17.88 19.46 6.74
C PHE A 419 16.76 19.90 5.79
N THR A 420 15.50 19.75 6.19
CA THR A 420 14.36 20.18 5.38
C THR A 420 14.33 21.70 5.17
N GLN A 421 14.71 22.48 6.19
CA GLN A 421 14.88 23.93 6.07
C GLN A 421 16.05 24.28 5.15
N ASN A 422 17.20 23.64 5.33
CA ASN A 422 18.39 23.83 4.48
C ASN A 422 18.08 23.51 3.01
N LEU A 423 17.35 22.42 2.73
CA LEU A 423 16.94 22.03 1.37
C LEU A 423 16.01 23.08 0.74
N SER A 424 15.16 23.71 1.55
CA SER A 424 14.28 24.81 1.10
C SER A 424 15.04 26.08 0.74
N ALA A 425 16.10 26.40 1.49
CA ALA A 425 17.00 27.49 1.16
C ALA A 425 17.81 27.16 -0.09
N PHE A 426 18.46 25.99 -0.12
CA PHE A 426 19.23 25.47 -1.25
C PHE A 426 18.48 25.60 -2.58
N ARG A 427 17.23 25.16 -2.63
CA ARG A 427 16.44 25.20 -3.87
C ARG A 427 16.04 26.62 -4.28
N ARG A 428 15.74 27.49 -3.31
CA ARG A 428 15.43 28.90 -3.57
C ARG A 428 16.63 29.60 -4.23
N ASP A 429 17.79 29.45 -3.62
CA ASP A 429 19.02 30.09 -4.07
C ASP A 429 19.50 29.52 -5.42
N LEU A 430 19.30 28.21 -5.64
CA LEU A 430 19.55 27.55 -6.92
C LEU A 430 18.64 28.10 -8.02
N ASN A 431 17.34 28.22 -7.75
CA ASN A 431 16.37 28.80 -8.70
C ASN A 431 16.67 30.26 -9.01
N ASP A 432 17.08 31.05 -8.03
CA ASP A 432 17.45 32.46 -8.23
C ASP A 432 18.73 32.57 -9.07
N SER A 433 19.70 31.67 -8.87
CA SER A 433 20.92 31.58 -9.68
C SER A 433 20.66 31.16 -11.13
N LEU A 434 19.64 30.32 -11.38
CA LEU A 434 19.18 29.93 -12.71
C LEU A 434 18.42 31.07 -13.41
N LYS A 435 17.52 31.76 -12.71
CA LYS A 435 16.78 32.91 -13.24
C LYS A 435 17.71 34.07 -13.62
N SER A 436 18.71 34.33 -12.80
CA SER A 436 19.74 35.35 -13.05
C SER A 436 20.48 35.10 -14.38
N ALA A 437 20.69 33.83 -14.74
CA ALA A 437 21.30 33.42 -16.01
C ALA A 437 20.41 33.75 -17.22
N ASN A 438 19.11 33.47 -17.11
CA ASN A 438 18.15 33.74 -18.18
C ASN A 438 17.90 35.23 -18.38
N SER A 439 17.93 36.04 -17.31
CA SER A 439 17.86 37.51 -17.42
C SER A 439 19.10 38.10 -18.09
N LEU A 440 20.30 37.56 -17.83
CA LEU A 440 21.53 37.99 -18.50
C LEU A 440 21.50 37.63 -19.99
N ALA A 441 21.04 36.42 -20.35
CA ALA A 441 20.88 35.99 -21.75
C ALA A 441 19.81 36.79 -22.53
N ASN A 442 18.73 37.21 -21.86
CA ASN A 442 17.72 38.10 -22.46
C ASN A 442 18.22 39.55 -22.56
N SER A 443 19.08 40.01 -21.65
CA SER A 443 19.69 41.35 -21.74
C SER A 443 20.77 41.46 -22.80
N SER A 444 21.52 40.38 -23.07
CA SER A 444 22.51 40.34 -24.16
C SER A 444 21.84 40.33 -25.54
N SER A 445 20.69 39.67 -25.69
CA SER A 445 19.91 39.67 -26.94
C SER A 445 19.15 40.99 -27.19
N LEU A 446 18.81 41.74 -26.14
CA LEU A 446 18.26 43.10 -26.27
C LEU A 446 19.34 44.14 -26.61
N ASN A 447 20.58 43.98 -26.12
CA ASN A 447 21.68 44.90 -26.44
C ASN A 447 22.25 44.72 -27.87
N GLU A 448 22.10 43.54 -28.49
CA GLU A 448 22.45 43.36 -29.92
C GLU A 448 21.44 44.02 -30.87
N MET A 449 20.19 44.23 -30.45
CA MET A 449 19.18 44.93 -31.28
C MET A 449 19.24 46.46 -31.21
N VAL A 450 20.06 47.05 -30.33
CA VAL A 450 20.22 48.52 -30.20
C VAL A 450 21.49 49.02 -30.90
N VAL A 451 22.32 48.12 -31.43
CA VAL A 451 23.47 48.45 -32.27
C VAL A 451 23.33 47.74 -33.62
N SER A 452 22.40 48.20 -34.45
CA SER A 452 22.30 47.87 -35.88
C SER A 452 21.73 49.04 -36.63
#